data_AF-A0A2R4M2E6-F1
#
_entry.id   AF-A0A2R4M2E6-F1
#
_cell.length_a   1.000
_cell.length_b   1.000
_cell.length_c   1.000
_cell.angle_alpha   90.00
_cell.angle_beta   90.00
_cell.angle_gamma   90.00
#
_symmetry.space_group_name_H-M   'P 1'
#
loop_
_entity.id
_entity.type
_entity.pdbx_description
1 polymer ?
#
loop_
_entity_poly.entity_id
_entity_poly.type
_entity_poly.pdbx_seq_one_letter_code
_entity_poly.pdbx_strand_id
1 'polypeptide(L)'
;MRLNRLDLIRYGRFKDANLTFPKPADGAPDVTVIFGPNEAGKSTTFNGFLELLFGFKSGAHPYAFRFERSDLLVGQSLSCPDTGRWLCAATASGRNRCWTRRIAR
;
A
#
# COMPACT_ATOMS: atom_id res chain seq x y z
N MET A 1 0.74 -6.55 13.84
CA MET A 1 1.01 -6.28 12.41
C MET A 1 1.32 -4.79 12.26
N ARG A 2 2.46 -4.43 11.66
CA ARG A 2 2.93 -3.05 11.46
C ARG A 2 3.16 -2.77 9.98
N LEU A 3 2.69 -1.63 9.47
CA LEU A 3 2.99 -1.17 8.11
C LEU A 3 4.36 -0.49 8.08
N ASN A 4 5.27 -1.01 7.25
CA ASN A 4 6.62 -0.44 7.10
C ASN A 4 6.75 0.41 5.83
N ARG A 5 6.02 0.05 4.77
CA ARG A 5 6.07 0.73 3.49
C ARG A 5 4.78 0.49 2.72
N LEU A 6 4.30 1.51 2.02
CA LEU A 6 3.19 1.46 1.07
C LEU A 6 3.70 1.89 -0.30
N ASP A 7 3.42 1.09 -1.33
CA ASP A 7 3.86 1.29 -2.71
C ASP A 7 2.65 1.48 -3.62
N LEU A 8 2.48 2.68 -4.16
CA LEU A 8 1.46 3.05 -5.14
C LEU A 8 2.08 2.97 -6.54
N ILE A 9 2.20 1.75 -7.06
CA ILE A 9 2.96 1.43 -8.28
C ILE A 9 2.21 1.96 -9.52
N ARG A 10 0.93 1.59 -9.67
CA ARG A 10 0.03 2.13 -10.70
C ARG A 10 -1.34 2.32 -10.07
N TYR A 11 -1.61 3.50 -9.52
CA TYR A 11 -2.84 3.71 -8.78
C TYR A 11 -3.30 5.18 -8.79
N GLY A 12 -4.48 5.44 -9.34
CA GLY A 12 -5.02 6.79 -9.46
C GLY A 12 -4.04 7.73 -10.15
N ARG A 13 -3.67 8.80 -9.47
CA ARG A 13 -2.70 9.78 -9.97
C ARG A 13 -1.24 9.28 -9.89
N PHE A 14 -0.94 8.33 -9.02
CA PHE A 14 0.43 7.92 -8.71
C PHE A 14 0.98 6.92 -9.72
N LYS A 15 2.26 7.11 -10.07
CA LYS A 15 3.08 6.17 -10.83
C LYS A 15 4.37 5.98 -10.05
N ASP A 16 4.59 4.78 -9.53
CA ASP A 16 5.78 4.38 -8.76
C ASP A 16 6.06 5.25 -7.52
N ALA A 17 5.00 5.68 -6.82
CA ALA A 17 5.14 6.42 -5.57
C ALA A 17 5.27 5.47 -4.37
N ASN A 18 6.04 5.85 -3.36
CA ASN A 18 6.18 5.07 -2.13
C ASN A 18 6.12 5.96 -0.89
N LEU A 19 5.57 5.40 0.19
CA LEU A 19 5.58 5.98 1.53
C LEU A 19 6.27 5.00 2.47
N THR A 20 7.34 5.45 3.11
CA THR A 20 8.08 4.65 4.10
C THR A 20 7.71 5.10 5.51
N PHE A 21 7.41 4.13 6.37
CA PHE A 21 7.05 4.35 7.77
C PHE A 21 8.23 3.90 8.65
N PRO A 22 9.16 4.82 8.98
CA PRO A 22 10.34 4.48 9.77
C PRO A 22 9.93 3.95 11.14
N LYS A 23 10.77 3.11 11.76
CA LYS A 23 10.54 2.68 13.14
C LYS A 23 10.57 3.90 14.07
N PRO A 24 9.73 3.93 15.11
CA PRO A 24 9.84 4.96 16.13
C PRO A 24 11.18 4.84 16.86
N ALA A 25 11.66 5.94 17.41
CA ALA A 25 12.77 5.91 18.35
C ALA A 25 12.38 5.13 19.62
N ASP A 26 13.37 4.61 20.35
CA ASP A 26 13.10 3.86 21.59
C ASP A 26 12.32 4.72 22.59
N GLY A 27 11.21 4.16 23.10
CA GLY A 27 10.30 4.85 24.01
C GLY A 27 9.33 5.84 23.33
N ALA A 28 9.42 6.07 22.02
CA ALA A 28 8.50 6.94 21.30
C ALA A 28 7.26 6.18 20.76
N PRO A 29 6.09 6.82 20.68
CA PRO A 29 4.90 6.22 20.09
C PRO A 29 5.05 5.99 18.58
N ASP A 30 4.52 4.87 18.07
CA ASP A 30 4.53 4.52 16.64
C ASP A 30 3.34 5.15 15.90
N VAL A 31 3.31 6.48 15.83
CA VAL A 31 2.25 7.24 15.15
C VAL A 31 2.86 8.05 14.02
N THR A 32 2.33 7.85 12.79
CA THR A 32 2.74 8.62 11.62
C THR A 32 1.55 9.40 11.07
N VAL A 33 1.72 10.71 10.88
CA VAL A 33 0.71 11.56 10.23
C VAL A 33 1.18 11.92 8.83
N ILE A 34 0.38 11.57 7.81
CA ILE A 34 0.60 11.96 6.42
C ILE A 34 -0.22 13.22 6.14
N PHE A 35 0.45 14.33 5.87
CA PHE A 35 -0.20 15.61 5.57
C PHE A 35 0.38 16.23 4.30
N GLY A 36 -0.34 17.19 3.73
CA GLY A 36 0.04 17.90 2.52
C GLY A 36 -1.11 18.74 1.97
N PRO A 37 -0.89 19.51 0.89
CA PRO A 37 -1.92 20.33 0.25
C PRO A 37 -3.17 19.55 -0.15
N ASN A 38 -4.27 20.26 -0.41
CA ASN A 38 -5.42 19.66 -1.07
C ASN A 38 -4.98 19.06 -2.42
N GLU A 39 -5.69 18.02 -2.85
CA GLU A 39 -5.38 17.27 -4.08
C GLU A 39 -3.98 16.60 -4.12
N ALA A 40 -3.18 16.64 -3.06
CA ALA A 40 -1.87 15.96 -2.98
C ALA A 40 -1.96 14.43 -3.06
N GLY A 41 -3.18 13.87 -3.10
CA GLY A 41 -3.42 12.44 -3.24
C GLY A 41 -3.56 11.68 -1.91
N LYS A 42 -3.77 12.36 -0.79
CA LYS A 42 -3.98 11.73 0.54
C LYS A 42 -5.12 10.70 0.53
N SER A 43 -6.30 11.08 0.02
CA SER A 43 -7.44 10.17 -0.11
C SER A 43 -7.19 9.03 -1.10
N THR A 44 -6.43 9.29 -2.17
CA THR A 44 -6.00 8.26 -3.12
C THR A 44 -5.08 7.24 -2.45
N THR A 45 -4.07 7.70 -1.70
CA THR A 45 -3.18 6.84 -0.91
C THR A 45 -3.95 5.99 0.10
N PHE A 46 -4.89 6.61 0.82
CA PHE A 46 -5.72 5.89 1.78
C PHE A 46 -6.57 4.80 1.13
N ASN A 47 -7.18 5.07 -0.03
CA ASN A 47 -7.92 4.04 -0.76
C ASN A 47 -7.00 2.92 -1.25
N GLY A 48 -5.81 3.22 -1.79
CA GLY A 48 -4.85 2.20 -2.19
C GLY A 48 -4.44 1.27 -1.04
N PHE A 49 -4.36 1.80 0.18
CA PHE A 49 -4.15 1.00 1.39
C PHE A 49 -5.36 0.09 1.72
N LEU A 50 -6.59 0.59 1.57
CA LEU A 50 -7.79 -0.23 1.72
C LEU A 50 -7.85 -1.39 0.71
N GLU A 51 -7.41 -1.15 -0.53
CA GLU A 51 -7.36 -2.21 -1.56
C GLU A 51 -6.40 -3.35 -1.18
N LEU A 52 -5.36 -3.07 -0.39
CA LEU A 52 -4.46 -4.10 0.13
C LEU A 52 -5.07 -4.90 1.28
N LEU A 53 -5.92 -4.28 2.10
CA LEU A 53 -6.56 -4.93 3.24
C LEU A 53 -7.80 -5.74 2.84
N PHE A 54 -8.61 -5.19 1.93
CA PHE A 54 -9.94 -5.71 1.62
C PHE A 54 -10.08 -6.20 0.17
N GLY A 55 -9.08 -5.91 -0.67
CA GLY A 55 -9.10 -6.26 -2.08
C GLY A 55 -9.94 -5.31 -2.95
N PHE A 56 -9.66 -5.38 -4.25
CA PHE A 56 -10.32 -4.59 -5.27
C PHE A 56 -11.78 -4.95 -5.45
N LYS A 57 -12.64 -3.93 -5.38
CA LYS A 57 -14.05 -4.07 -5.75
C LYS A 57 -14.22 -4.45 -7.22
N SER A 58 -15.26 -5.22 -7.49
CA SER A 58 -15.67 -5.59 -8.86
C SER A 58 -16.27 -4.37 -9.58
N GLY A 59 -16.11 -4.34 -10.91
CA GLY A 59 -16.66 -3.26 -11.74
C GLY A 59 -15.74 -2.05 -11.89
N ALA A 60 -16.34 -0.91 -12.28
CA ALA A 60 -15.62 0.33 -12.52
C ALA A 60 -14.95 0.83 -11.23
N HIS A 61 -13.66 1.17 -11.33
CA HIS A 61 -12.86 1.61 -10.18
C HIS A 61 -12.61 3.12 -10.26
N PRO A 62 -12.95 3.91 -9.22
CA PRO A 62 -12.87 5.37 -9.29
C PRO A 62 -11.44 5.90 -9.46
N TYR A 63 -10.43 5.10 -9.11
CA TYR A 63 -9.02 5.43 -9.31
C TYR A 63 -8.39 4.82 -10.58
N ALA A 64 -9.20 4.24 -11.48
CA ALA A 64 -8.77 3.74 -12.80
C ALA A 64 -8.94 4.80 -13.90
N PHE A 65 -8.62 6.07 -13.62
CA PHE A 65 -8.71 7.16 -14.61
C PHE A 65 -7.42 7.39 -15.41
N ARG A 66 -6.27 6.97 -14.87
CA ARG A 66 -4.95 7.09 -15.52
C ARG A 66 -4.44 5.77 -16.08
N PHE A 67 -4.84 4.67 -15.45
CA PHE A 67 -4.43 3.31 -15.80
C PHE A 67 -5.68 2.47 -15.97
N GLU A 68 -5.59 1.47 -16.86
CA GLU A 68 -6.62 0.44 -16.97
C GLU A 68 -6.82 -0.25 -15.62
N ARG A 69 -8.06 -0.64 -15.34
CA ARG A 69 -8.39 -1.31 -14.08
C ARG A 69 -7.49 -2.52 -13.84
N SER A 70 -7.26 -3.35 -14.86
CA SER A 70 -6.41 -4.55 -14.77
C SER A 70 -4.97 -4.26 -14.39
N ASP A 71 -4.48 -3.05 -14.66
CA ASP A 71 -3.10 -2.63 -14.40
C ASP A 71 -2.91 -1.99 -13.02
N LEU A 72 -4.01 -1.73 -12.30
CA LEU A 72 -3.96 -1.18 -10.96
C LEU A 72 -3.20 -2.14 -10.04
N LEU A 73 -2.17 -1.59 -9.41
CA LEU A 73 -1.24 -2.35 -8.58
C LEU A 73 -0.81 -1.48 -7.40
N VAL A 74 -1.03 -2.04 -6.21
CA VAL A 74 -0.58 -1.48 -4.94
C VAL A 74 0.22 -2.56 -4.21
N GLY A 75 1.29 -2.17 -3.54
CA GLY A 75 2.13 -3.04 -2.73
C GLY A 75 2.28 -2.52 -1.30
N GLN A 76 2.60 -3.40 -0.36
CA GLN A 76 2.99 -3.01 0.98
C GLN A 76 4.04 -3.95 1.56
N SER A 77 4.82 -3.40 2.48
CA SER A 77 5.65 -4.18 3.37
C SER A 77 5.11 -4.11 4.79
N LEU A 78 4.93 -5.27 5.40
CA LEU A 78 4.44 -5.40 6.77
C LEU A 78 5.47 -6.13 7.64
N SER A 79 5.45 -5.84 8.94
CA SER A 79 6.13 -6.64 9.95
C SER A 79 5.09 -7.24 10.90
N CYS A 80 5.19 -8.55 11.11
CA CYS A 80 4.40 -9.28 12.10
C CYS A 80 5.35 -9.86 13.17
N PRO A 81 4.98 -9.80 14.47
CA PRO A 81 5.87 -10.25 15.55
C PRO A 81 6.29 -11.72 15.46
N ASP A 82 5.39 -12.56 14.99
CA ASP A 82 5.48 -14.02 14.93
C ASP A 82 6.05 -14.55 13.61
N THR A 83 5.74 -13.88 12.50
CA THR A 83 6.02 -14.37 11.14
C THR A 83 7.06 -13.54 10.39
N GLY A 84 7.54 -12.44 10.97
CA GLY A 84 8.58 -11.61 10.39
C GLY A 84 8.05 -10.62 9.34
N ARG A 85 8.85 -10.35 8.31
CA ARG A 85 8.52 -9.34 7.29
C ARG A 85 7.77 -9.97 6.12
N TRP A 86 6.69 -9.33 5.71
CA TRP A 86 5.85 -9.70 4.57
C TRP A 86 5.91 -8.64 3.47
N LEU A 87 5.79 -9.09 2.22
CA LEU A 87 5.60 -8.25 1.04
C LEU A 87 4.29 -8.66 0.37
N CYS A 88 3.31 -7.78 0.39
CA CYS A 88 2.00 -8.04 -0.18
C CYS A 88 1.79 -7.15 -1.41
N ALA A 89 1.12 -7.69 -2.42
CA ALA A 89 0.66 -6.91 -3.56
C ALA A 89 -0.80 -7.25 -3.87
N ALA A 90 -1.60 -6.22 -4.13
CA ALA A 90 -2.98 -6.33 -4.58
C ALA A 90 -3.08 -5.80 -6.02
N THR A 91 -3.86 -6.51 -6.84
CA THR A 91 -4.13 -6.13 -8.23
C THR A 91 -5.61 -6.23 -8.49
N ALA A 92 -6.17 -5.29 -9.26
CA ALA A 92 -7.59 -5.37 -9.59
C ALA A 92 -7.94 -6.53 -10.54
N SER A 93 -6.95 -7.15 -11.19
CA SER A 93 -7.14 -8.34 -12.04
C SER A 93 -7.52 -9.62 -11.26
N GLY A 94 -7.83 -9.52 -9.96
CA GLY A 94 -8.26 -10.66 -9.14
C GLY A 94 -7.13 -11.55 -8.61
N ARG A 95 -5.86 -11.21 -8.86
CA ARG A 95 -4.71 -11.94 -8.30
C ARG A 95 -4.09 -11.17 -7.13
N ASN A 96 -4.78 -11.13 -5.99
CA ASN A 96 -4.13 -10.72 -4.75
C ASN A 96 -3.06 -11.76 -4.41
N ARG A 97 -1.79 -11.35 -4.44
CA ARG A 97 -0.66 -12.24 -4.17
C ARG A 97 0.08 -11.70 -2.95
N CYS A 98 -0.16 -12.32 -1.82
CA CYS A 98 0.69 -12.18 -0.65
C CYS A 98 1.89 -13.09 -0.83
N TRP A 99 3.09 -12.54 -1.06
CA TRP A 99 4.31 -13.33 -1.17
C TRP A 99 5.06 -13.26 0.15
N THR A 100 5.31 -14.41 0.78
CA THR A 100 6.38 -14.52 1.78
C THR A 100 7.72 -14.45 1.05
N ARG A 101 8.23 -13.24 0.79
CA ARG A 101 9.69 -13.12 0.65
C ARG A 101 10.24 -12.93 2.06
N ARG A 102 10.64 -14.05 2.69
CA ARG A 102 11.53 -14.03 3.84
C ARG A 102 12.81 -13.34 3.34
N ILE A 103 12.89 -12.01 3.50
CA ILE A 103 14.12 -11.29 3.23
C ILE A 103 15.06 -11.73 4.35
N ALA A 104 15.82 -12.80 4.08
CA ALA A 104 17.04 -13.06 4.82
C ALA A 104 17.90 -11.79 4.70
N ARG A 105 18.48 -11.41 5.84
CA ARG A 105 19.36 -10.25 5.95
C ARG A 105 20.44 -10.27 4.88
#